data_AF-B3E7R0-F1
#
_entry.id   AF-B3E7R0-F1
#
_cell.length_a   1.000
_cell.length_b   1.000
_cell.length_c   1.000
_cell.angle_alpha   90.00
_cell.angle_beta   90.00
_cell.angle_gamma   90.00
#
_symmetry.space_group_name_H-M   'P 1'
#
loop_
_entity.id
_entity.type
_entity.pdbx_description
1 polymer ?
#
loop_
_entity_poly.entity_id
_entity_poly.type
_entity_poly.pdbx_seq_one_letter_code
_entity_poly.pdbx_strand_id
1 'polypeptide(L)'
;MSEPVKINIPASVAAFVRPGTPLQERLRGAGGAVDLPPRELLLLLFCLGKDTDQEVCTRATSSMASLPPGLICAALEGGEYHPAVLHALALNRGATTEIRTALLERPELSDVTRELLQTFHTAVSEPEEIGAAGTDVGGLPLDDEELLPDEQFTESEHDQEAEPGESDEEYLSKYQLAQEMGIGEKIKMALTGDKEWRKILVKDANKLVSAGVLKNPRMSEPEVLTLLKSGVQNDEIMRLICANKEWVKNYQIRKALIENPKTPLANALRYLGTMNEKDVAGYAKSRNISSVVSTQAKRMLLNKKR
;
A
#
# COMPACT_ATOMS: atom_id res chain seq x y z
N MET A 1 15.85 2.22 22.76
CA MET A 1 16.58 3.47 23.01
C MET A 1 17.45 3.70 21.79
N SER A 2 16.91 4.34 20.76
CA SER A 2 17.62 4.54 19.50
C SER A 2 18.67 5.64 19.72
N GLU A 3 19.94 5.31 19.50
CA GLU A 3 21.03 6.27 19.66
C GLU A 3 20.80 7.51 18.79
N PRO A 4 21.06 8.73 19.30
CA PRO A 4 20.91 9.95 18.52
C PRO A 4 21.93 9.95 17.38
N VAL A 5 21.45 9.86 16.15
CA VAL A 5 22.27 9.87 14.94
C VAL A 5 22.91 11.26 14.80
N LYS A 6 24.23 11.33 14.99
CA LYS A 6 24.99 12.58 14.80
C LYS A 6 25.31 12.74 13.31
N ILE A 7 24.58 13.62 12.65
CA ILE A 7 24.81 13.96 11.24
C ILE A 7 25.63 15.25 11.18
N ASN A 8 26.69 15.27 10.38
CA ASN A 8 27.45 16.49 10.12
C ASN A 8 26.67 17.35 9.12
N ILE A 9 26.06 18.44 9.61
CA ILE A 9 25.16 19.29 8.84
C ILE A 9 25.92 20.56 8.43
N PRO A 10 25.98 20.90 7.13
CA PRO A 10 26.56 22.16 6.65
C PRO A 10 25.90 23.39 7.27
N ALA A 11 26.64 24.48 7.43
CA ALA A 11 26.15 25.71 8.08
C ALA A 11 24.88 26.29 7.41
N SER A 12 24.76 26.17 6.09
CA SER A 12 23.59 26.60 5.31
C SER A 12 22.33 25.81 5.67
N VAL A 13 22.46 24.50 5.94
CA VAL A 13 21.36 23.62 6.34
C VAL A 13 21.02 23.84 7.82
N ALA A 14 22.04 24.07 8.66
CA ALA A 14 21.86 24.35 10.07
C ALA A 14 21.05 25.64 10.33
N ALA A 15 21.05 26.61 9.41
CA ALA A 15 20.23 27.82 9.52
C ALA A 15 18.72 27.50 9.64
N PHE A 16 18.27 26.44 8.99
CA PHE A 16 16.86 26.05 8.94
C PHE A 16 16.46 25.03 10.01
N VAL A 17 17.41 24.28 10.58
CA VAL A 17 17.13 23.12 11.46
C VAL A 17 17.43 23.42 12.94
N ARG A 18 17.95 24.61 13.27
CA ARG A 18 18.31 24.96 14.66
C ARG A 18 17.07 25.00 15.57
N PRO A 19 17.19 24.52 16.83
CA PRO A 19 16.12 24.64 17.82
C PRO A 19 15.92 26.12 18.16
N GLY A 20 14.88 26.72 17.59
CA GLY A 20 14.58 28.16 17.68
C GLY A 20 14.36 28.85 16.34
N THR A 21 14.61 28.18 15.21
CA THR A 21 14.26 28.70 13.88
C THR A 21 12.73 28.82 13.77
N PRO A 22 12.19 29.98 13.34
CA PRO A 22 10.75 30.18 13.24
C PRO A 22 10.12 29.21 12.23
N LEU A 23 8.87 28.84 12.49
CA LEU A 23 8.11 27.88 11.68
C LEU A 23 8.12 28.23 10.18
N GLN A 24 8.01 29.51 9.85
CA GLN A 24 7.96 29.99 8.47
C GLN A 24 9.28 29.76 7.70
N GLU A 25 10.43 29.85 8.37
CA GLU A 25 11.71 29.55 7.74
C GLU A 25 11.91 28.05 7.55
N ARG A 26 11.45 27.24 8.52
CA ARG A 26 11.42 25.78 8.39
C ARG A 26 10.50 25.31 7.27
N LEU A 27 9.32 25.92 7.13
CA LEU A 27 8.40 25.65 6.01
C LEU A 27 9.00 26.08 4.66
N ARG A 28 9.71 27.21 4.61
CA ARG A 28 10.45 27.65 3.41
C ARG A 28 11.51 26.62 3.02
N GLY A 29 12.30 26.15 3.98
CA GLY A 29 13.26 25.05 3.79
C GLY A 29 12.61 23.74 3.33
N ALA A 30 11.48 23.38 3.94
CA ALA A 30 10.74 22.17 3.64
C ALA A 30 10.09 22.20 2.26
N GLY A 31 9.79 23.38 1.72
CA GLY A 31 9.25 23.55 0.37
C GLY A 31 10.26 23.37 -0.75
N GLY A 32 11.55 23.18 -0.45
CA GLY A 32 12.59 22.99 -1.45
C GLY A 32 12.92 24.24 -2.31
N ALA A 33 12.20 25.35 -2.10
CA ALA A 33 12.43 26.65 -2.73
C ALA A 33 13.55 27.43 -2.02
N VAL A 34 14.68 26.77 -1.78
CA VAL A 34 15.87 27.41 -1.22
C VAL A 34 17.02 27.21 -2.19
N ASP A 35 17.71 28.31 -2.52
CA ASP A 35 18.91 28.32 -3.35
C ASP A 35 20.08 27.65 -2.62
N LEU A 36 20.01 26.33 -2.49
CA LEU A 36 21.04 25.49 -1.90
C LEU A 36 21.56 24.52 -2.96
N PRO A 37 22.85 24.12 -2.87
CA PRO A 37 23.37 23.09 -3.73
C PRO A 37 22.60 21.77 -3.51
N PRO A 38 22.47 20.91 -4.54
CA PRO A 38 21.66 19.68 -4.49
C PRO A 38 21.91 18.80 -3.25
N ARG A 39 23.17 18.72 -2.82
CA ARG A 39 23.58 18.00 -1.60
C ARG A 39 22.98 18.59 -0.32
N GLU A 40 23.04 19.91 -0.16
CA GLU A 40 22.55 20.60 1.03
C GLU A 40 21.03 20.59 1.08
N LEU A 41 20.38 20.72 -0.08
CA LEU A 41 18.93 20.59 -0.22
C LEU A 41 18.44 19.21 0.24
N LEU A 42 19.14 18.14 -0.16
CA LEU A 42 18.80 16.78 0.22
C LEU A 42 18.94 16.54 1.73
N LEU A 43 20.04 17.04 2.33
CA LEU A 43 20.24 16.97 3.79
C LEU A 43 19.19 17.78 4.55
N LEU A 44 18.84 18.96 4.04
CA LEU A 44 17.83 19.84 4.62
C LEU A 44 16.46 19.15 4.65
N LEU A 45 16.01 18.60 3.53
CA LEU A 45 14.72 17.91 3.44
C LEU A 45 14.71 16.64 4.32
N PHE A 46 15.83 15.93 4.43
CA PHE A 46 15.93 14.80 5.36
C PHE A 46 15.79 15.23 6.83
N CYS A 47 16.48 16.30 7.23
CA CYS A 47 16.42 16.84 8.59
C CYS A 47 15.02 17.37 8.93
N LEU A 48 14.41 18.13 8.02
CA LEU A 48 13.05 18.65 8.19
C LEU A 48 11.98 17.55 8.13
N GLY A 49 12.25 16.43 7.46
CA GLY A 49 11.42 15.22 7.53
C GLY A 49 11.48 14.47 8.88
N LYS A 50 12.33 14.90 9.82
CA LYS A 50 12.42 14.37 11.20
C LYS A 50 12.09 15.43 12.25
N ASP A 51 11.56 16.57 11.80
CA ASP A 51 11.22 17.69 12.66
C ASP A 51 10.01 17.39 13.57
N THR A 52 9.87 18.13 14.66
CA THR A 52 8.77 17.98 15.63
C THR A 52 7.43 18.44 15.06
N ASP A 53 7.44 19.43 14.15
CA ASP A 53 6.20 19.92 13.55
C ASP A 53 5.78 19.09 12.34
N GLN A 54 4.54 18.63 12.36
CA GLN A 54 3.98 17.73 11.37
C GLN A 54 3.83 18.39 9.99
N GLU A 55 3.58 19.69 9.93
CA GLU A 55 3.49 20.45 8.67
C GLU A 55 4.84 20.52 7.94
N VAL A 56 5.90 20.83 8.69
CA VAL A 56 7.27 20.89 8.17
C VAL A 56 7.72 19.52 7.66
N CYS A 57 7.42 18.47 8.42
CA CYS A 57 7.72 17.09 8.05
C CYS A 57 6.97 16.64 6.78
N THR A 58 5.67 16.89 6.71
CA THR A 58 4.83 16.53 5.56
C THR A 58 5.26 17.27 4.30
N ARG A 59 5.54 18.57 4.43
CA ARG A 59 6.04 19.41 3.33
C ARG A 59 7.42 18.97 2.86
N ALA A 60 8.35 18.69 3.78
CA ALA A 60 9.69 18.23 3.43
C ALA A 60 9.67 16.86 2.73
N THR A 61 8.80 15.95 3.18
CA THR A 61 8.63 14.62 2.58
C THR A 61 8.00 14.72 1.19
N SER A 62 7.01 15.58 1.02
CA SER A 62 6.38 15.85 -0.28
C SER A 62 7.37 16.49 -1.26
N SER A 63 8.17 17.45 -0.79
CA SER A 63 9.23 18.07 -1.59
C SER A 63 10.29 17.07 -2.00
N MET A 64 10.75 16.21 -1.08
CA MET A 64 11.66 15.10 -1.38
C MET A 64 11.07 14.14 -2.43
N ALA A 65 9.76 13.92 -2.38
CA ALA A 65 9.00 13.15 -3.36
C ALA A 65 8.64 13.92 -4.65
N SER A 66 8.96 15.21 -4.76
CA SER A 66 8.80 15.98 -6.00
C SER A 66 10.14 16.22 -6.71
N LEU A 67 11.26 16.00 -6.02
CA LEU A 67 12.59 16.29 -6.56
C LEU A 67 12.86 15.48 -7.84
N PRO A 68 13.39 16.13 -8.90
CA PRO A 68 13.80 15.46 -10.13
C PRO A 68 14.90 14.42 -9.89
N PRO A 69 14.87 13.28 -10.59
CA PRO A 69 15.87 12.23 -10.41
C PRO A 69 17.28 12.71 -10.74
N GLY A 70 17.45 13.57 -11.75
CA GLY A 70 18.74 14.15 -12.11
C GLY A 70 19.37 15.01 -11.00
N LEU A 71 18.55 15.75 -10.24
CA LEU A 71 19.03 16.54 -9.11
C LEU A 71 19.45 15.63 -7.94
N ILE A 72 18.73 14.53 -7.72
CA ILE A 72 19.07 13.52 -6.71
C ILE A 72 20.38 12.81 -7.07
N CYS A 73 20.56 12.41 -8.33
CA CYS A 73 21.81 11.82 -8.81
C CYS A 73 22.98 12.81 -8.65
N ALA A 74 22.82 14.07 -9.06
CA ALA A 74 23.82 15.11 -8.87
C ALA A 74 24.12 15.40 -7.38
N ALA A 75 23.10 15.31 -6.51
CA ALA A 75 23.30 15.41 -5.06
C ALA A 75 24.12 14.23 -4.54
N LEU A 76 23.84 13.01 -5.00
CA LEU A 76 24.55 11.80 -4.62
C LEU A 76 26.02 11.84 -5.06
N GLU A 77 26.33 12.41 -6.22
CA GLU A 77 27.72 12.60 -6.68
C GLU A 77 28.55 13.51 -5.75
N GLY A 78 27.89 14.45 -5.06
CA GLY A 78 28.52 15.55 -4.31
C GLY A 78 29.12 15.22 -2.93
N GLY A 79 29.21 13.96 -2.50
CA GLY A 79 30.00 13.58 -1.33
C GLY A 79 29.40 12.55 -0.38
N GLU A 80 30.03 12.38 0.78
CA GLU A 80 29.67 11.39 1.81
C GLU A 80 28.32 11.72 2.47
N TYR A 81 27.50 10.69 2.65
CA TYR A 81 26.22 10.74 3.34
C TYR A 81 26.18 9.72 4.47
N HIS A 82 25.47 10.06 5.55
CA HIS A 82 25.24 9.12 6.62
C HIS A 82 24.31 7.97 6.13
N PRO A 83 24.54 6.71 6.55
CA PRO A 83 23.72 5.55 6.11
C PRO A 83 22.21 5.75 6.29
N ALA A 84 21.80 6.49 7.33
CA ALA A 84 20.40 6.81 7.60
C ALA A 84 19.76 7.73 6.53
N VAL A 85 20.54 8.66 5.95
CA VAL A 85 20.07 9.54 4.86
C VAL A 85 19.86 8.72 3.60
N LEU A 86 20.82 7.85 3.27
CA LEU A 86 20.72 6.93 2.14
C LEU A 86 19.54 5.95 2.30
N HIS A 87 19.29 5.47 3.52
CA HIS A 87 18.13 4.62 3.81
C HIS A 87 16.80 5.36 3.58
N ALA A 88 16.67 6.61 4.02
CA ALA A 88 15.47 7.40 3.78
C ALA A 88 15.26 7.73 2.29
N LEU A 89 16.34 7.97 1.54
CA LEU A 89 16.26 8.09 0.09
C LEU A 89 15.80 6.79 -0.57
N ALA A 90 16.33 5.65 -0.15
CA ALA A 90 15.91 4.34 -0.65
C ALA A 90 14.43 4.06 -0.38
N LEU A 91 13.91 4.43 0.79
CA LEU A 91 12.49 4.29 1.12
C LEU A 91 11.57 5.17 0.26
N ASN A 92 11.96 6.42 0.03
CA ASN A 92 11.11 7.38 -0.68
C ASN A 92 11.24 7.28 -2.21
N ARG A 93 12.42 6.92 -2.72
CA ARG A 93 12.78 7.01 -4.15
C ARG A 93 13.44 5.76 -4.74
N GLY A 94 13.64 4.70 -3.96
CA GLY A 94 14.33 3.48 -4.39
C GLY A 94 13.63 2.65 -5.48
N ALA A 95 12.40 3.01 -5.85
CA ALA A 95 11.71 2.43 -7.01
C ALA A 95 12.27 2.94 -8.36
N THR A 96 12.91 4.11 -8.38
CA THR A 96 13.47 4.69 -9.61
C THR A 96 14.80 4.02 -9.94
N THR A 97 14.93 3.49 -11.16
CA THR A 97 16.12 2.72 -11.57
C THR A 97 17.42 3.54 -11.46
N GLU A 98 17.43 4.79 -11.91
CA GLU A 98 18.61 5.67 -11.87
C GLU A 98 19.11 5.96 -10.44
N ILE A 99 18.18 6.25 -9.52
CA ILE A 99 18.51 6.52 -8.12
C ILE A 99 18.96 5.24 -7.43
N ARG A 100 18.33 4.10 -7.76
CA ARG A 100 18.70 2.79 -7.22
C ARG A 100 20.11 2.38 -7.64
N THR A 101 20.49 2.56 -8.90
CA THR A 101 21.86 2.26 -9.37
C THR A 101 22.87 3.19 -8.70
N ALA A 102 22.58 4.50 -8.66
CA ALA A 102 23.45 5.49 -8.01
C ALA A 102 23.62 5.24 -6.50
N LEU A 103 22.60 4.70 -5.83
CA LEU A 103 22.73 4.26 -4.44
C LEU A 103 23.61 2.99 -4.38
N LEU A 104 23.28 1.91 -5.09
CA LEU A 104 23.98 0.61 -4.97
C LEU A 104 25.48 0.66 -5.23
N GLU A 105 25.95 1.61 -6.04
CA GLU A 105 27.37 1.87 -6.32
C GLU A 105 28.17 2.34 -5.10
N ARG A 106 27.50 2.77 -4.03
CA ARG A 106 28.16 3.37 -2.86
C ARG A 106 28.53 2.36 -1.78
N PRO A 107 29.72 2.50 -1.17
CA PRO A 107 30.15 1.64 -0.07
C PRO A 107 29.52 2.03 1.29
N GLU A 108 28.98 3.24 1.45
CA GLU A 108 28.43 3.72 2.74
C GLU A 108 27.02 3.19 3.06
N LEU A 109 26.46 2.32 2.25
CA LEU A 109 25.12 1.75 2.47
C LEU A 109 25.13 0.66 3.53
N SER A 110 24.15 0.73 4.43
CA SER A 110 23.87 -0.38 5.34
C SER A 110 23.32 -1.59 4.58
N ASP A 111 23.63 -2.79 5.06
CA ASP A 111 23.20 -4.06 4.44
C ASP A 111 21.67 -4.14 4.29
N VAL A 112 20.94 -3.64 5.29
CA VAL A 112 19.46 -3.55 5.29
C VAL A 112 18.96 -2.70 4.13
N THR A 113 19.65 -1.60 3.80
CA THR A 113 19.26 -0.74 2.69
C THR A 113 19.59 -1.38 1.34
N ARG A 114 20.70 -2.11 1.26
CA ARG A 114 21.09 -2.84 0.05
C ARG A 114 20.08 -3.95 -0.28
N GLU A 115 19.67 -4.74 0.70
CA GLU A 115 18.64 -5.79 0.53
C GLU A 115 17.29 -5.20 0.08
N LEU A 116 16.91 -4.06 0.68
CA LEU A 116 15.70 -3.34 0.28
C LEU A 116 15.76 -2.88 -1.18
N LEU A 117 16.87 -2.29 -1.62
CA LEU A 117 17.07 -1.87 -3.01
C LEU A 117 17.13 -3.06 -3.98
N GLN A 118 17.72 -4.19 -3.57
CA GLN A 118 17.74 -5.43 -4.34
C GLN A 118 16.34 -6.02 -4.52
N THR A 119 15.48 -5.96 -3.49
CA THR A 119 14.08 -6.41 -3.59
C THR A 119 13.33 -5.65 -4.68
N PHE A 120 13.57 -4.35 -4.82
CA PHE A 120 13.01 -3.56 -5.92
C PHE A 120 13.64 -3.90 -7.28
N HIS A 121 14.90 -4.34 -7.31
CA HIS A 121 15.61 -4.76 -8.53
C HIS A 121 15.06 -6.09 -9.07
N THR A 122 14.79 -7.07 -8.21
CA THR A 122 14.29 -8.40 -8.62
C THR A 122 12.90 -8.34 -9.28
N ALA A 123 12.08 -7.34 -8.94
CA ALA A 123 10.78 -7.14 -9.57
C ALA A 123 10.85 -6.67 -11.04
N VAL A 124 12.02 -6.26 -11.53
CA VAL A 124 12.24 -5.73 -12.89
C VAL A 124 13.10 -6.67 -13.75
N SER A 125 13.67 -7.72 -13.17
CA SER A 125 14.62 -8.62 -13.85
C SER A 125 14.07 -10.04 -13.94
N GLU A 126 13.18 -10.29 -14.90
CA GLU A 126 13.19 -11.56 -15.65
C GLU A 126 13.63 -11.25 -17.09
N PRO A 127 14.77 -11.81 -17.54
CA PRO A 127 15.20 -11.77 -18.94
C PRO A 127 14.60 -12.97 -19.68
N GLU A 128 13.76 -12.73 -20.69
CA GLU A 128 13.56 -13.71 -21.76
C GLU A 128 14.33 -13.23 -23.00
N GLU A 129 15.48 -13.88 -23.21
CA GLU A 129 16.06 -14.07 -24.54
C GLU A 129 15.05 -14.83 -25.41
N ILE A 130 14.64 -14.25 -26.54
CA ILE A 130 14.26 -15.01 -27.72
C ILE A 130 15.07 -14.48 -28.89
N GLY A 131 15.67 -15.44 -29.60
CA GLY A 131 16.73 -15.26 -30.56
C GLY A 131 16.36 -14.57 -31.87
N ALA A 132 17.44 -14.21 -32.55
CA ALA A 132 17.53 -13.54 -33.82
C ALA A 132 16.76 -14.17 -34.99
N ALA A 133 16.18 -13.34 -35.85
CA ALA A 133 16.26 -13.42 -37.31
C ALA A 133 15.78 -12.08 -37.91
N GLY A 134 16.60 -11.47 -38.78
CA GLY A 134 16.40 -10.12 -39.31
C GLY A 134 15.58 -10.02 -40.60
N THR A 135 15.80 -8.90 -41.30
CA THR A 135 15.19 -8.38 -42.55
C THR A 135 13.84 -7.67 -42.30
N ASP A 136 13.49 -6.51 -42.85
CA ASP A 136 14.05 -5.69 -43.94
C ASP A 136 13.52 -4.25 -43.79
N VAL A 137 14.23 -3.31 -44.39
CA VAL A 137 14.04 -1.85 -44.41
C VAL A 137 12.82 -1.40 -45.24
N GLY A 138 12.22 -0.29 -44.79
CA GLY A 138 11.37 0.60 -45.59
C GLY A 138 10.59 1.54 -44.65
N GLY A 139 10.76 2.85 -44.61
CA GLY A 139 11.31 3.77 -45.60
C GLY A 139 10.26 4.84 -45.93
N LEU A 140 10.13 5.84 -45.04
CA LEU A 140 9.68 7.24 -45.28
C LEU A 140 8.19 7.46 -45.69
N PRO A 141 7.62 8.69 -45.58
CA PRO A 141 8.27 9.98 -45.28
C PRO A 141 7.61 10.84 -44.18
N LEU A 142 8.39 11.84 -43.79
CA LEU A 142 8.02 13.10 -43.12
C LEU A 142 7.25 14.03 -44.09
N ASP A 143 6.72 15.12 -43.54
CA ASP A 143 6.06 16.28 -44.19
C ASP A 143 4.55 16.05 -44.42
N ASP A 144 3.59 16.89 -44.03
CA ASP A 144 3.51 18.33 -43.76
C ASP A 144 2.31 18.56 -42.82
N GLU A 145 2.44 19.36 -41.76
CA GLU A 145 1.97 20.75 -41.70
C GLU A 145 0.45 20.88 -41.48
N GLU A 146 0.03 21.07 -40.23
CA GLU A 146 -1.01 22.07 -39.94
C GLU A 146 -0.88 22.61 -38.50
N LEU A 147 -0.87 23.94 -38.45
CA LEU A 147 -0.58 24.79 -37.31
C LEU A 147 -1.78 24.99 -36.38
N LEU A 148 -1.51 24.92 -35.07
CA LEU A 148 -2.01 25.77 -33.95
C LEU A 148 -3.55 25.78 -33.67
N PRO A 149 -4.01 26.19 -32.46
CA PRO A 149 -3.29 26.88 -31.38
C PRO A 149 -3.46 26.30 -29.97
N ASP A 150 -2.67 26.85 -29.06
CA ASP A 150 -2.99 26.99 -27.64
C ASP A 150 -4.47 27.40 -27.43
N GLU A 151 -5.30 26.48 -26.96
CA GLU A 151 -6.53 26.79 -26.22
C GLU A 151 -6.61 25.89 -24.99
N GLN A 152 -6.04 26.41 -23.90
CA GLN A 152 -6.77 26.62 -22.65
C GLN A 152 -7.82 25.55 -22.28
N PHE A 153 -7.39 24.50 -21.57
CA PHE A 153 -8.16 24.05 -20.41
C PHE A 153 -7.63 24.77 -19.18
N THR A 154 -8.20 25.96 -18.98
CA THR A 154 -8.22 26.66 -17.70
C THR A 154 -9.11 25.91 -16.72
N GLU A 155 -8.55 25.43 -15.63
CA GLU A 155 -9.21 25.31 -14.31
C GLU A 155 -8.09 25.44 -13.26
N SER A 156 -7.60 26.66 -13.05
CA SER A 156 -7.96 27.49 -11.89
C SER A 156 -7.49 26.88 -10.55
N GLU A 157 -6.19 26.92 -10.31
CA GLU A 157 -5.62 26.95 -8.96
C GLU A 157 -5.62 28.42 -8.49
N HIS A 158 -6.61 28.83 -7.71
CA HIS A 158 -6.47 30.03 -6.87
C HIS A 158 -7.28 29.96 -5.57
N ASP A 159 -6.62 30.47 -4.55
CA ASP A 159 -7.07 30.91 -3.23
C ASP A 159 -7.36 29.90 -2.12
N GLN A 160 -6.26 29.65 -1.39
CA GLN A 160 -6.07 29.90 0.04
C GLN A 160 -7.18 30.62 0.85
N GLU A 161 -7.26 30.11 2.08
CA GLU A 161 -7.54 30.76 3.38
C GLU A 161 -8.98 30.82 3.92
N ALA A 162 -9.17 30.03 5.01
CA ALA A 162 -9.78 30.36 6.31
C ALA A 162 -11.17 31.07 6.29
N GLU A 163 -12.26 30.55 6.84
CA GLU A 163 -12.53 30.01 8.20
C GLU A 163 -13.92 29.31 8.15
N PRO A 164 -14.22 28.38 9.06
CA PRO A 164 -15.21 28.74 10.06
C PRO A 164 -14.48 28.72 11.41
N GLY A 165 -14.38 29.86 12.08
CA GLY A 165 -15.50 30.29 12.90
C GLY A 165 -16.11 29.11 13.67
N GLU A 166 -15.29 28.34 14.39
CA GLU A 166 -15.70 27.27 15.31
C GLU A 166 -16.61 26.16 14.73
N SER A 167 -16.10 25.19 13.94
CA SER A 167 -16.60 23.77 13.96
C SER A 167 -15.83 22.79 13.04
N ASP A 168 -15.33 21.67 13.60
CA ASP A 168 -15.06 20.34 13.01
C ASP A 168 -15.03 20.14 11.47
N GLU A 169 -13.86 20.25 10.82
CA GLU A 169 -13.62 19.75 9.45
C GLU A 169 -12.15 19.30 9.27
N GLU A 170 -11.78 18.10 8.82
CA GLU A 170 -12.43 16.79 8.86
C GLU A 170 -11.27 15.80 8.62
N TYR A 171 -10.95 14.92 9.56
CA TYR A 171 -10.10 13.77 9.25
C TYR A 171 -10.83 13.00 8.15
N LEU A 172 -10.40 13.07 6.89
CA LEU A 172 -10.94 12.17 5.89
C LEU A 172 -10.66 10.76 6.40
N SER A 173 -11.72 10.09 6.84
CA SER A 173 -11.63 8.74 7.34
C SER A 173 -10.96 7.92 6.24
N LYS A 174 -10.12 6.94 6.56
CA LYS A 174 -9.55 6.02 5.56
C LYS A 174 -10.64 5.43 4.64
N TYR A 175 -11.90 5.45 5.09
CA TYR A 175 -13.09 5.17 4.31
C TYR A 175 -13.36 6.16 3.17
N GLN A 176 -13.30 7.47 3.41
CA GLN A 176 -13.47 8.50 2.37
C GLN A 176 -12.32 8.46 1.36
N LEU A 177 -11.08 8.29 1.82
CA LEU A 177 -9.94 8.09 0.91
C LEU A 177 -10.12 6.84 0.04
N ALA A 178 -10.62 5.75 0.62
CA ALA A 178 -10.96 4.54 -0.14
C ALA A 178 -12.12 4.76 -1.14
N GLN A 179 -12.91 5.83 -1.06
CA GLN A 179 -13.95 6.15 -2.03
C GLN A 179 -13.39 6.98 -3.20
N GLU A 180 -12.44 7.87 -2.94
CA GLU A 180 -11.80 8.72 -3.96
C GLU A 180 -10.79 7.96 -4.83
N MET A 181 -10.12 6.96 -4.27
CA MET A 181 -9.10 6.19 -4.99
C MET A 181 -9.67 5.40 -6.18
N GLY A 182 -8.90 5.36 -7.28
CA GLY A 182 -9.21 4.53 -8.44
C GLY A 182 -9.11 3.03 -8.15
N ILE A 183 -9.79 2.19 -8.95
CA ILE A 183 -9.86 0.73 -8.75
C ILE A 183 -8.47 0.09 -8.67
N GLY A 184 -7.53 0.51 -9.52
CA GLY A 184 -6.16 -0.03 -9.52
C GLY A 184 -5.40 0.25 -8.22
N GLU A 185 -5.58 1.45 -7.68
CA GLU A 185 -4.95 1.85 -6.43
C GLU A 185 -5.55 1.14 -5.22
N LYS A 186 -6.88 0.95 -5.22
CA LYS A 186 -7.57 0.12 -4.23
C LYS A 186 -7.06 -1.32 -4.22
N ILE A 187 -6.80 -1.91 -5.40
CA ILE A 187 -6.24 -3.27 -5.48
C ILE A 187 -4.83 -3.30 -4.88
N LYS A 188 -4.00 -2.31 -5.20
CA LYS A 188 -2.64 -2.19 -4.63
C LYS A 188 -2.70 -2.06 -3.11
N MET A 189 -3.57 -1.18 -2.59
CA MET A 189 -3.78 -1.01 -1.16
C MET A 189 -4.39 -2.23 -0.49
N ALA A 190 -5.23 -3.00 -1.19
CA ALA A 190 -5.76 -4.25 -0.67
C ALA A 190 -4.64 -5.28 -0.42
N LEU A 191 -3.64 -5.32 -1.31
CA LEU A 191 -2.51 -6.26 -1.25
C LEU A 191 -1.44 -5.88 -0.23
N THR A 192 -1.13 -4.59 -0.09
CA THR A 192 -0.03 -4.12 0.78
C THR A 192 -0.50 -3.45 2.06
N GLY A 193 -1.77 -3.07 2.14
CA GLY A 193 -2.32 -2.21 3.17
C GLY A 193 -2.42 -2.85 4.56
N ASP A 194 -2.48 -1.96 5.53
CA ASP A 194 -2.62 -2.28 6.95
C ASP A 194 -4.03 -2.79 7.30
N LYS A 195 -4.19 -3.23 8.55
CA LYS A 195 -5.44 -3.80 9.08
C LYS A 195 -6.68 -2.95 8.80
N GLU A 196 -6.56 -1.63 8.84
CA GLU A 196 -7.68 -0.72 8.59
C GLU A 196 -8.10 -0.69 7.12
N TRP A 197 -7.12 -0.63 6.20
CA TRP A 197 -7.37 -0.75 4.77
C TRP A 197 -8.08 -2.06 4.44
N ARG A 198 -7.65 -3.18 5.04
CA ARG A 198 -8.30 -4.48 4.84
C ARG A 198 -9.75 -4.49 5.36
N LYS A 199 -10.02 -3.88 6.51
CA LYS A 199 -11.38 -3.78 7.08
C LYS A 199 -12.32 -2.97 6.19
N ILE A 200 -11.81 -1.94 5.53
CA ILE A 200 -12.56 -1.06 4.64
C ILE A 200 -12.76 -1.73 3.27
N LEU A 201 -11.68 -2.13 2.60
CA LEU A 201 -11.68 -2.64 1.23
C LEU A 201 -12.34 -4.01 1.08
N VAL A 202 -12.47 -4.79 2.16
CA VAL A 202 -13.25 -6.05 2.15
C VAL A 202 -14.73 -5.82 1.85
N LYS A 203 -15.26 -4.64 2.19
CA LYS A 203 -16.65 -4.26 1.93
C LYS A 203 -16.83 -3.46 0.64
N ASP A 204 -15.77 -3.33 -0.16
CA ASP A 204 -15.82 -2.60 -1.43
C ASP A 204 -16.79 -3.29 -2.42
N ALA A 205 -17.45 -2.49 -3.25
CA ALA A 205 -18.37 -2.96 -4.29
C ALA A 205 -17.65 -3.78 -5.37
N ASN A 206 -16.37 -3.49 -5.64
CA ASN A 206 -15.62 -4.20 -6.66
C ASN A 206 -15.06 -5.54 -6.15
N LYS A 207 -15.43 -6.62 -6.85
CA LYS A 207 -15.02 -7.99 -6.51
C LYS A 207 -13.51 -8.21 -6.56
N LEU A 208 -12.80 -7.52 -7.45
CA LEU A 208 -11.35 -7.64 -7.60
C LEU A 208 -10.61 -7.02 -6.41
N VAL A 209 -11.11 -5.90 -5.89
CA VAL A 209 -10.56 -5.24 -4.70
C VAL A 209 -10.72 -6.13 -3.47
N SER A 210 -11.92 -6.66 -3.21
CA SER A 210 -12.14 -7.53 -2.06
C SER A 210 -11.36 -8.85 -2.17
N ALA A 211 -11.20 -9.38 -3.39
CA ALA A 211 -10.35 -10.55 -3.64
C ALA A 211 -8.86 -10.26 -3.37
N GLY A 212 -8.39 -9.06 -3.72
CA GLY A 212 -7.05 -8.58 -3.41
C GLY A 212 -6.77 -8.58 -1.91
N VAL A 213 -7.74 -8.20 -1.08
CA VAL A 213 -7.55 -8.16 0.39
C VAL A 213 -7.28 -9.56 0.94
N LEU A 214 -7.98 -10.58 0.45
CA LEU A 214 -7.79 -11.96 0.93
C LEU A 214 -6.47 -12.58 0.49
N LYS A 215 -5.86 -12.08 -0.58
CA LYS A 215 -4.54 -12.51 -1.05
C LYS A 215 -3.39 -11.86 -0.29
N ASN A 216 -3.68 -10.88 0.58
CA ASN A 216 -2.66 -10.19 1.36
C ASN A 216 -2.03 -11.16 2.39
N PRO A 217 -0.69 -11.31 2.41
CA PRO A 217 0.01 -12.24 3.31
C PRO A 217 -0.13 -11.88 4.79
N ARG A 218 -0.57 -10.66 5.12
CA ARG A 218 -0.79 -10.19 6.49
C ARG A 218 -2.21 -10.44 7.00
N MET A 219 -3.08 -11.08 6.22
CA MET A 219 -4.42 -11.44 6.67
C MET A 219 -4.37 -12.51 7.76
N SER A 220 -4.99 -12.22 8.90
CA SER A 220 -4.99 -13.12 10.04
C SER A 220 -6.30 -13.90 10.17
N GLU A 221 -6.24 -15.12 10.69
CA GLU A 221 -7.41 -15.95 11.00
C GLU A 221 -8.52 -15.24 11.81
N PRO A 222 -8.23 -14.48 12.89
CA PRO A 222 -9.27 -13.77 13.65
C PRO A 222 -9.97 -12.67 12.84
N GLU A 223 -9.28 -12.05 11.88
CA GLU A 223 -9.89 -11.08 10.97
C GLU A 223 -10.89 -11.78 10.03
N VAL A 224 -10.51 -12.93 9.47
CA VAL A 224 -11.40 -13.76 8.64
C VAL A 224 -12.63 -14.23 9.43
N LEU A 225 -12.45 -14.61 10.69
CA LEU A 225 -13.57 -15.01 11.54
C LEU A 225 -14.53 -13.85 11.81
N THR A 226 -14.01 -12.65 12.05
CA THR A 226 -14.82 -11.44 12.21
C THR A 226 -15.59 -11.13 10.93
N LEU A 227 -14.93 -11.25 9.78
CA LEU A 227 -15.53 -11.07 8.46
C LEU A 227 -16.70 -12.05 8.23
N LEU A 228 -16.48 -13.34 8.49
CA LEU A 228 -17.51 -14.38 8.34
C LEU A 228 -18.71 -14.15 9.27
N LYS A 229 -18.49 -13.65 10.49
CA LYS A 229 -19.58 -13.32 11.42
C LYS A 229 -20.38 -12.09 10.98
N SER A 230 -19.71 -11.09 10.44
CA SER A 230 -20.36 -9.86 9.97
C SER A 230 -21.19 -10.04 8.70
N GLY A 231 -21.11 -11.22 8.06
CA GLY A 231 -21.79 -11.53 6.82
C GLY A 231 -21.00 -11.02 5.60
N VAL A 232 -20.58 -11.94 4.76
CA VAL A 232 -19.85 -11.65 3.52
C VAL A 232 -20.84 -11.38 2.40
N GLN A 233 -20.74 -10.23 1.73
CA GLN A 233 -21.64 -9.89 0.62
C GLN A 233 -21.18 -10.47 -0.73
N ASN A 234 -19.88 -10.76 -0.88
CA ASN A 234 -19.29 -11.21 -2.15
C ASN A 234 -19.01 -12.72 -2.15
N ASP A 235 -19.59 -13.44 -3.11
CA ASP A 235 -19.44 -14.89 -3.23
C ASP A 235 -17.99 -15.31 -3.58
N GLU A 236 -17.21 -14.42 -4.21
CA GLU A 236 -15.81 -14.68 -4.52
C GLU A 236 -14.95 -14.74 -3.25
N ILE A 237 -15.23 -13.87 -2.27
CA ILE A 237 -14.56 -13.91 -0.97
C ILE A 237 -14.77 -15.26 -0.31
N MET A 238 -16.00 -15.77 -0.36
CA MET A 238 -16.34 -17.05 0.22
C MET A 238 -15.61 -18.22 -0.45
N ARG A 239 -15.47 -18.17 -1.78
CA ARG A 239 -14.68 -19.16 -2.54
C ARG A 239 -13.20 -19.12 -2.16
N LEU A 240 -12.61 -17.94 -2.10
CA LEU A 240 -11.20 -17.75 -1.72
C LEU A 240 -10.92 -18.23 -0.30
N ILE A 241 -11.82 -17.95 0.65
CA ILE A 241 -11.69 -18.44 2.03
C ILE A 241 -11.74 -19.97 2.07
N CYS A 242 -12.63 -20.59 1.30
CA CYS A 242 -12.73 -22.05 1.22
C CYS A 242 -11.53 -22.72 0.51
N ALA A 243 -10.83 -21.99 -0.37
CA ALA A 243 -9.65 -22.48 -1.07
C ALA A 243 -8.40 -22.51 -0.16
N ASN A 244 -8.32 -21.63 0.82
CA ASN A 244 -7.20 -21.58 1.75
C ASN A 244 -7.27 -22.70 2.81
N LYS A 245 -6.32 -23.63 2.75
CA LYS A 245 -6.26 -24.79 3.67
C LYS A 245 -5.92 -24.41 5.11
N GLU A 246 -5.17 -23.33 5.32
CA GLU A 246 -4.77 -22.90 6.65
C GLU A 246 -5.98 -22.43 7.46
N TRP A 247 -6.80 -21.57 6.85
CA TRP A 247 -8.02 -21.07 7.48
C TRP A 247 -9.05 -22.19 7.74
N VAL A 248 -9.20 -23.12 6.79
CA VAL A 248 -10.11 -24.26 6.92
C VAL A 248 -9.67 -25.24 8.03
N LYS A 249 -8.40 -25.27 8.40
CA LYS A 249 -7.92 -26.10 9.53
C LYS A 249 -8.50 -25.63 10.85
N ASN A 250 -8.80 -24.33 10.99
CA ASN A 250 -9.39 -23.77 12.20
C ASN A 250 -10.87 -24.17 12.33
N TYR A 251 -11.21 -24.81 13.45
CA TYR A 251 -12.56 -25.27 13.75
C TYR A 251 -13.60 -24.14 13.74
N GLN A 252 -13.25 -22.96 14.27
CA GLN A 252 -14.16 -21.83 14.37
C GLN A 252 -14.50 -21.23 13.01
N ILE A 253 -13.54 -21.22 12.10
CA ILE A 253 -13.75 -20.77 10.71
C ILE A 253 -14.69 -21.73 10.00
N ARG A 254 -14.48 -23.06 10.12
CA ARG A 254 -15.41 -24.05 9.53
C ARG A 254 -16.83 -23.90 10.07
N LYS A 255 -16.99 -23.68 11.37
CA LYS A 255 -18.28 -23.41 12.00
C LYS A 255 -18.95 -22.17 11.40
N ALA A 256 -18.23 -21.05 11.32
CA ALA A 256 -18.73 -19.81 10.74
C ALA A 256 -19.05 -19.93 9.24
N LEU A 257 -18.29 -20.74 8.49
CA LEU A 257 -18.57 -21.03 7.08
C LEU A 257 -19.87 -21.81 6.90
N ILE A 258 -20.15 -22.80 7.75
CA ILE A 258 -21.40 -23.58 7.69
C ILE A 258 -22.62 -22.69 8.02
N GLU A 259 -22.45 -21.74 8.95
CA GLU A 259 -23.50 -20.80 9.36
C GLU A 259 -23.88 -19.80 8.26
N ASN A 260 -22.99 -19.54 7.31
CA ASN A 260 -23.21 -18.57 6.24
C ASN A 260 -23.94 -19.18 5.03
N PRO A 261 -25.02 -18.56 4.53
CA PRO A 261 -25.80 -19.09 3.41
C PRO A 261 -25.10 -18.98 2.05
N LYS A 262 -24.11 -18.08 1.93
CA LYS A 262 -23.32 -17.84 0.70
C LYS A 262 -22.17 -18.84 0.52
N THR A 263 -21.96 -19.74 1.47
CA THR A 263 -20.93 -20.78 1.38
C THR A 263 -21.27 -21.78 0.30
N PRO A 264 -20.35 -22.09 -0.64
CA PRO A 264 -20.57 -23.12 -1.64
C PRO A 264 -20.99 -24.44 -0.98
N LEU A 265 -22.12 -24.99 -1.41
CA LEU A 265 -22.76 -26.15 -0.78
C LEU A 265 -21.82 -27.36 -0.65
N ALA A 266 -20.99 -27.60 -1.67
CA ALA A 266 -20.01 -28.69 -1.67
C ALA A 266 -19.03 -28.59 -0.49
N ASN A 267 -18.54 -27.39 -0.18
CA ASN A 267 -17.61 -27.17 0.93
C ASN A 267 -18.33 -27.25 2.27
N ALA A 268 -19.54 -26.69 2.38
CA ALA A 268 -20.35 -26.76 3.60
C ALA A 268 -20.64 -28.22 4.02
N LEU A 269 -20.99 -29.09 3.06
CA LEU A 269 -21.23 -30.52 3.33
C LEU A 269 -19.95 -31.25 3.76
N ARG A 270 -18.79 -30.93 3.15
CA ARG A 270 -17.49 -31.47 3.56
C ARG A 270 -17.14 -31.08 4.99
N TYR A 271 -17.35 -29.81 5.35
CA TYR A 271 -17.06 -29.32 6.70
C TYR A 271 -18.00 -29.92 7.73
N LEU A 272 -19.29 -30.07 7.42
CA LEU A 272 -20.27 -30.72 8.31
C LEU A 272 -19.82 -32.11 8.75
N GLY A 273 -19.19 -32.88 7.86
CA GLY A 273 -18.63 -34.20 8.18
C GLY A 273 -17.51 -34.20 9.22
N THR A 274 -16.86 -33.06 9.42
CA THR A 274 -15.74 -32.87 10.37
C THR A 274 -16.12 -32.17 11.67
N MET A 275 -17.42 -31.86 11.86
CA MET A 275 -17.93 -31.13 13.02
C MET A 275 -18.31 -32.08 14.18
N ASN A 276 -18.29 -31.54 15.39
CA ASN A 276 -18.72 -32.28 16.58
C ASN A 276 -20.24 -32.49 16.60
N GLU A 277 -20.67 -33.57 17.25
CA GLU A 277 -22.09 -33.96 17.34
C GLU A 277 -22.98 -32.86 17.93
N LYS A 278 -22.48 -32.13 18.93
CA LYS A 278 -23.20 -31.01 19.55
C LYS A 278 -23.51 -29.89 18.54
N ASP A 279 -22.53 -29.55 17.70
CA ASP A 279 -22.71 -28.53 16.68
C ASP A 279 -23.60 -29.03 15.53
N VAL A 280 -23.46 -30.30 15.11
CA VAL A 280 -24.36 -30.92 14.11
C VAL A 280 -25.82 -30.93 14.60
N ALA A 281 -26.05 -31.21 15.89
CA ALA A 281 -27.37 -31.09 16.52
C ALA A 281 -27.91 -29.65 16.52
N GLY A 282 -27.02 -28.67 16.69
CA GLY A 282 -27.35 -27.25 16.50
C GLY A 282 -27.79 -26.95 15.07
N TYR A 283 -26.99 -27.34 14.08
CA TYR A 283 -27.28 -27.11 12.65
C TYR A 283 -28.57 -27.79 12.18
N ALA A 284 -28.89 -28.98 12.68
CA ALA A 284 -30.15 -29.64 12.39
C ALA A 284 -31.39 -28.83 12.81
N LYS A 285 -31.27 -27.95 13.80
CA LYS A 285 -32.37 -27.12 14.32
C LYS A 285 -32.32 -25.67 13.80
N SER A 286 -31.13 -25.17 13.48
CA SER A 286 -30.93 -23.80 13.02
C SER A 286 -31.61 -23.53 11.68
N ARG A 287 -32.35 -22.42 11.61
CA ARG A 287 -32.98 -21.90 10.37
C ARG A 287 -32.07 -20.95 9.58
N ASN A 288 -30.94 -20.55 10.17
CA ASN A 288 -30.00 -19.58 9.57
C ASN A 288 -29.05 -20.21 8.54
N ILE A 289 -29.07 -21.54 8.38
CA ILE A 289 -28.24 -22.28 7.43
C ILE A 289 -29.03 -22.75 6.21
N SER A 290 -28.31 -23.10 5.14
CA SER A 290 -28.91 -23.71 3.95
C SER A 290 -29.73 -24.96 4.31
N SER A 291 -30.94 -25.04 3.75
CA SER A 291 -31.91 -26.12 4.01
C SER A 291 -31.34 -27.50 3.74
N VAL A 292 -30.47 -27.62 2.73
CA VAL A 292 -29.78 -28.86 2.36
C VAL A 292 -28.81 -29.29 3.46
N VAL A 293 -28.05 -28.36 4.03
CA VAL A 293 -27.10 -28.63 5.11
C VAL A 293 -27.83 -29.04 6.39
N SER A 294 -28.94 -28.37 6.73
CA SER A 294 -29.80 -28.76 7.86
C SER A 294 -30.39 -30.16 7.70
N THR A 295 -30.85 -30.50 6.50
CA THR A 295 -31.40 -31.82 6.18
C THR A 295 -30.33 -32.91 6.29
N GLN A 296 -29.13 -32.64 5.77
CA GLN A 296 -27.99 -33.55 5.90
C GLN A 296 -27.58 -33.74 7.38
N ALA A 297 -27.55 -32.66 8.17
CA ALA A 297 -27.26 -32.73 9.60
C ALA A 297 -28.27 -33.60 10.35
N LYS A 298 -29.58 -33.47 10.06
CA LYS A 298 -30.64 -34.34 10.61
C LYS A 298 -30.41 -35.81 10.24
N ARG A 299 -30.07 -36.09 8.98
CA ARG A 299 -29.78 -37.44 8.51
C ARG A 299 -28.58 -38.06 9.23
N MET A 300 -27.51 -37.30 9.43
CA MET A 300 -26.33 -37.77 10.17
C MET A 300 -26.66 -38.11 11.62
N LEU A 301 -27.51 -37.31 12.30
CA LEU A 301 -27.94 -37.60 13.66
C LEU A 301 -28.83 -38.84 13.77
N LEU A 302 -29.72 -39.07 12.79
CA LEU A 302 -30.59 -40.25 12.75
C LEU A 302 -29.78 -41.53 12.52
N ASN A 303 -28.81 -41.49 11.60
CA ASN A 303 -27.95 -42.63 11.31
C ASN A 303 -27.04 -43.01 12.48
N LYS A 304 -26.71 -42.07 13.37
CA LYS A 304 -25.86 -42.33 14.55
C LYS A 304 -26.63 -42.87 15.77
N LYS A 305 -27.96 -42.76 15.76
CA LYS A 305 -28.85 -43.29 16.81
C LYS A 305 -29.37 -44.70 16.52
N ARG A 306 -29.21 -45.16 15.28
CA ARG A 306 -29.40 -46.57 14.90
C ARG A 306 -28.13 -47.35 15.22
#